data_AF-A0A533HPV0-F1
#
_entry.id   AF-A0A533HPV0-F1
#
_cell.length_a   1.000
_cell.length_b   1.000
_cell.length_c   1.000
_cell.angle_alpha   90.00
_cell.angle_beta   90.00
_cell.angle_gamma   90.00
#
_symmetry.space_group_name_H-M   'P 1'
#
loop_
_entity.id
_entity.type
_entity.pdbx_description
1 polymer ?
#
loop_
_entity_poly.entity_id
_entity_poly.type
_entity_poly.pdbx_seq_one_letter_code
_entity_poly.pdbx_strand_id
1 'polypeptide(L)'
;FSILTDVSPFKFTADMATAWRKVKRENDLSFTIQDMLKVYYGNSDYAKYDHSVCQWNQFLKDFCADENSRNYSNKLKVASILWKEVRNSKAEKIYSKNLLTEYADRIKEYGKVVQ
;
A
#
# COMPACT_ATOMS: atom_id res chain seq x y z
N PHE A 1 11.88 -0.69 -23.25
CA PHE A 1 11.90 -1.77 -22.24
C PHE A 1 11.54 -3.11 -22.83
N SER A 2 10.37 -3.33 -23.47
CA SER A 2 10.02 -4.64 -24.07
C SER A 2 11.11 -5.26 -24.94
N ILE A 3 11.74 -4.45 -25.82
CA ILE A 3 12.87 -4.87 -26.67
C ILE A 3 14.11 -5.26 -25.85
N LEU A 4 14.36 -4.56 -24.74
CA LEU A 4 15.56 -4.74 -23.91
C LEU A 4 15.42 -5.89 -22.91
N THR A 5 14.18 -6.26 -22.57
CA THR A 5 13.88 -7.32 -21.59
C THR A 5 13.31 -8.58 -22.24
N ASP A 6 13.04 -8.55 -23.54
CA ASP A 6 12.33 -9.61 -24.28
C ASP A 6 10.97 -10.00 -23.65
N VAL A 7 10.28 -9.02 -23.04
CA VAL A 7 8.98 -9.21 -22.38
C VAL A 7 7.93 -8.33 -23.04
N SER A 8 6.85 -8.92 -23.54
CA SER A 8 5.73 -8.19 -24.15
C SER A 8 4.37 -8.78 -23.74
N PRO A 9 3.44 -7.98 -23.18
CA PRO A 9 3.60 -6.56 -22.88
C PRO A 9 4.48 -6.34 -21.64
N PHE A 10 5.45 -5.44 -21.77
CA PHE A 10 6.28 -5.02 -20.64
C PHE A 10 5.45 -4.24 -19.61
N LYS A 11 5.62 -4.58 -18.32
CA LYS A 11 5.00 -3.86 -17.21
C LYS A 11 6.08 -3.30 -16.30
N PHE A 12 5.95 -2.02 -15.94
CA PHE A 12 6.85 -1.36 -15.01
C PHE A 12 6.69 -1.93 -13.60
N THR A 13 7.79 -2.25 -12.92
CA THR A 13 7.73 -2.79 -11.56
C THR A 13 7.58 -1.68 -10.52
N ALA A 14 7.17 -2.05 -9.30
CA ALA A 14 7.05 -1.11 -8.19
C ALA A 14 8.41 -0.49 -7.81
N ASP A 15 9.49 -1.28 -7.88
CA ASP A 15 10.86 -0.81 -7.65
C ASP A 15 11.28 0.21 -8.68
N MET A 16 11.04 -0.06 -9.97
CA MET A 16 11.32 0.90 -11.05
C MET A 16 10.52 2.20 -10.86
N ALA A 17 9.25 2.11 -10.45
CA ALA A 17 8.42 3.29 -10.14
C ALA A 17 9.00 4.10 -8.98
N THR A 18 9.55 3.42 -7.97
CA THR A 18 10.19 4.05 -6.82
C THR A 18 11.50 4.71 -7.23
N ALA A 19 12.32 4.04 -8.04
CA ALA A 19 13.54 4.60 -8.63
C ALA A 19 13.23 5.87 -9.43
N TRP A 20 12.21 5.84 -10.29
CA TRP A 20 11.83 7.01 -11.09
C TRP A 20 11.38 8.21 -10.25
N ARG A 21 10.65 7.96 -9.15
CA ARG A 21 10.29 9.03 -8.20
C ARG A 21 11.52 9.60 -7.50
N LYS A 22 12.48 8.75 -7.13
CA LYS A 22 13.75 9.15 -6.51
C LYS A 22 14.56 10.05 -7.44
N VAL A 23 14.78 9.63 -8.69
CA VAL A 23 15.47 10.42 -9.73
C VAL A 23 14.88 11.82 -9.85
N LYS A 24 13.55 11.92 -9.95
CA LYS A 24 12.86 13.23 -10.04
C LYS A 24 13.03 14.07 -8.79
N ARG A 25 12.91 13.47 -7.61
CA ARG A 25 13.00 14.17 -6.32
C ARG A 25 14.42 14.71 -6.06
N GLU A 26 15.43 13.93 -6.43
CA GLU A 26 16.85 14.25 -6.19
C GLU A 26 17.48 14.95 -7.40
N ASN A 27 16.73 15.13 -8.49
CA ASN A 27 17.20 15.64 -9.77
C ASN A 27 18.48 14.93 -10.25
N ASP A 28 18.47 13.60 -10.14
CA ASP A 28 19.64 12.77 -10.45
C ASP A 28 19.83 12.64 -11.97
N LEU A 29 20.62 13.55 -12.53
CA LEU A 29 20.96 13.58 -13.96
C LEU A 29 21.88 12.43 -14.40
N SER A 30 22.49 11.71 -13.44
CA SER A 30 23.40 10.60 -13.73
C SER A 30 22.68 9.28 -13.93
N PHE A 31 21.42 9.18 -13.50
CA PHE A 31 20.65 7.96 -13.57
C PHE A 31 20.27 7.60 -15.01
N THR A 32 20.67 6.42 -15.47
CA THR A 32 20.48 6.00 -16.86
C THR A 32 19.39 4.93 -17.03
N ILE A 33 19.03 4.65 -18.29
CA ILE A 33 18.17 3.50 -18.64
C ILE A 33 18.81 2.17 -18.19
N GLN A 34 20.14 2.05 -18.25
CA GLN A 34 20.84 0.85 -17.79
C GLN A 34 20.69 0.65 -16.29
N ASP A 35 20.71 1.73 -15.50
CA ASP A 35 20.46 1.65 -14.06
C ASP A 35 19.01 1.27 -13.75
N MET A 36 18.05 1.78 -14.54
CA MET A 36 16.65 1.34 -14.45
C MET A 36 16.49 -0.16 -14.76
N LEU A 37 17.28 -0.70 -15.70
CA LEU A 37 17.29 -2.14 -15.97
C LEU A 37 17.96 -2.94 -14.84
N LYS A 38 19.01 -2.43 -14.20
CA LYS A 38 19.59 -3.07 -13.01
C LYS A 38 18.56 -3.15 -11.88
N VAL A 39 17.75 -2.10 -11.68
CA VAL A 39 16.61 -2.13 -10.73
C VAL A 39 15.59 -3.19 -11.14
N TYR A 40 15.22 -3.28 -12.42
CA TYR A 40 14.28 -4.29 -12.93
C TYR A 40 14.74 -5.74 -12.65
N TYR A 41 16.02 -6.04 -12.86
CA TYR A 41 16.59 -7.37 -12.63
C TYR A 41 16.97 -7.64 -11.16
N GLY A 42 16.74 -6.69 -10.24
CA GLY A 42 17.12 -6.83 -8.83
C GLY A 42 18.62 -6.68 -8.54
N ASN A 43 19.40 -6.20 -9.52
CA ASN A 43 20.85 -6.01 -9.45
C ASN A 43 21.27 -4.64 -8.92
N SER A 44 20.35 -3.85 -8.39
CA SER A 44 20.61 -2.53 -7.81
C SER A 44 19.73 -2.29 -6.59
N ASP A 45 20.31 -1.68 -5.57
CA ASP A 45 19.64 -1.17 -4.37
C ASP A 45 19.28 0.32 -4.48
N TYR A 46 19.46 0.93 -5.66
CA TYR A 46 19.23 2.36 -5.90
C TYR A 46 17.89 2.85 -5.36
N ALA A 47 16.85 2.04 -5.55
CA ALA A 47 15.58 2.19 -4.88
C ALA A 47 14.92 0.81 -4.73
N LYS A 48 14.41 0.53 -3.54
CA LYS A 48 13.52 -0.59 -3.27
C LYS A 48 12.16 -0.04 -2.90
N TYR A 49 11.12 -0.59 -3.51
CA TYR A 49 9.76 -0.35 -3.08
C TYR A 49 9.62 -0.91 -1.67
N ASP A 50 9.36 -0.02 -0.73
CA ASP A 50 9.08 -0.42 0.63
C ASP A 50 7.72 -1.11 0.66
N HIS A 51 7.73 -2.45 0.70
CA HIS A 51 6.52 -3.26 0.82
C HIS A 51 5.77 -2.99 2.14
N SER A 52 6.38 -2.32 3.12
CA SER A 52 5.65 -1.81 4.30
C SER A 52 4.64 -0.71 3.93
N VAL A 53 4.85 0.01 2.81
CA VAL A 53 3.86 0.92 2.22
C VAL A 53 2.63 0.16 1.68
N CYS A 54 2.72 -1.17 1.52
CA CYS A 54 1.58 -2.04 1.20
C CYS A 54 0.76 -2.44 2.44
N GLN A 55 1.19 -2.13 3.66
CA GLN A 55 0.45 -2.48 4.87
C GLN A 55 -0.97 -1.91 4.87
N TRP A 56 -1.20 -0.73 4.30
CA TRP A 56 -2.56 -0.22 4.09
C TRP A 56 -3.39 -1.11 3.16
N ASN A 57 -2.80 -1.56 2.04
CA ASN A 57 -3.51 -2.41 1.09
C ASN A 57 -3.82 -3.78 1.70
N GLN A 58 -2.89 -4.32 2.48
CA GLN A 58 -3.10 -5.57 3.22
C GLN A 58 -4.18 -5.38 4.29
N PHE A 59 -4.07 -4.33 5.10
CA PHE A 59 -5.07 -3.95 6.11
C PHE A 59 -6.47 -3.79 5.50
N LEU A 60 -6.58 -3.08 4.38
CA LEU A 60 -7.85 -2.86 3.70
C LEU A 60 -8.42 -4.16 3.15
N LYS A 61 -7.58 -5.03 2.55
CA LYS A 61 -8.00 -6.36 2.08
C LYS A 61 -8.51 -7.22 3.25
N ASP A 62 -7.76 -7.28 4.34
CA ASP A 62 -8.11 -8.08 5.52
C ASP A 62 -9.39 -7.56 6.19
N PHE A 63 -9.52 -6.24 6.34
CA PHE A 63 -10.76 -5.63 6.81
C PHE A 63 -11.94 -5.95 5.89
N CYS A 64 -11.78 -5.85 4.57
CA CYS A 64 -12.87 -6.14 3.62
C CYS A 64 -13.26 -7.63 3.59
N ALA A 65 -12.34 -8.53 3.94
CA ALA A 65 -12.59 -9.96 4.06
C ALA A 65 -13.35 -10.33 5.34
N ASP A 66 -13.27 -9.52 6.40
CA ASP A 66 -14.05 -9.72 7.62
C ASP A 66 -15.55 -9.49 7.36
N GLU A 67 -16.39 -10.43 7.79
CA GLU A 67 -17.84 -10.36 7.70
C GLU A 67 -18.42 -9.13 8.41
N ASN A 68 -17.82 -8.69 9.52
CA ASN A 68 -18.22 -7.50 10.27
C ASN A 68 -18.07 -6.23 9.43
N SER A 69 -17.19 -6.23 8.41
CA SER A 69 -17.09 -5.09 7.48
C SER A 69 -18.39 -4.84 6.74
N ARG A 70 -19.25 -5.86 6.59
CA ARG A 70 -20.57 -5.74 5.95
C ARG A 70 -21.54 -4.89 6.77
N ASN A 71 -21.25 -4.67 8.05
CA ASN A 71 -22.05 -3.82 8.94
C ASN A 71 -21.82 -2.33 8.68
N TYR A 72 -20.86 -1.95 7.84
CA TYR A 72 -20.57 -0.55 7.53
C TYR A 72 -20.96 -0.23 6.08
N SER A 73 -21.62 0.91 5.89
CA SER A 73 -21.99 1.42 4.57
C SER A 73 -20.76 1.99 3.85
N ASN A 74 -19.93 2.74 4.57
CA ASN A 74 -18.69 3.31 4.06
C ASN A 74 -17.45 2.57 4.58
N LYS A 75 -17.20 1.39 4.00
CA LYS A 75 -16.07 0.51 4.37
C LYS A 75 -14.71 1.21 4.28
N LEU A 76 -14.47 1.97 3.22
CA LEU A 76 -13.19 2.63 2.99
C LEU A 76 -12.92 3.69 4.07
N LYS A 77 -13.95 4.44 4.47
CA LYS A 77 -13.83 5.44 5.54
C LYS A 77 -13.53 4.77 6.88
N VAL A 78 -14.24 3.70 7.23
CA VAL A 78 -13.99 2.91 8.45
C VAL A 78 -12.57 2.36 8.47
N ALA A 79 -12.14 1.71 7.38
CA ALA A 79 -10.77 1.20 7.25
C ALA A 79 -9.74 2.31 7.45
N SER A 80 -9.96 3.50 6.86
CA SER A 80 -9.02 4.63 6.98
C SER A 80 -8.89 5.15 8.41
N ILE A 81 -9.99 5.15 9.17
CA ILE A 81 -10.01 5.55 10.58
C ILE A 81 -9.21 4.56 11.41
N LEU A 82 -9.50 3.26 11.27
CA LEU A 82 -8.79 2.21 12.01
C LEU A 82 -7.30 2.17 11.65
N TRP A 83 -6.97 2.28 10.36
CA TRP A 83 -5.58 2.34 9.90
C TRP A 83 -4.82 3.51 10.51
N LYS A 84 -5.45 4.69 10.65
CA LYS A 84 -4.81 5.84 11.28
C LYS A 84 -4.41 5.55 12.72
N GLU A 85 -5.27 4.88 13.50
CA GLU A 85 -4.97 4.50 14.88
C GLU A 85 -3.82 3.50 14.96
N VAL A 86 -3.90 2.41 14.18
CA VAL A 86 -2.87 1.37 14.16
C VAL A 86 -1.53 1.93 13.69
N ARG A 87 -1.51 2.74 12.61
CA ARG A 87 -0.30 3.35 12.06
C ARG A 87 0.41 4.26 13.06
N ASN A 88 -0.33 4.98 13.88
CA ASN A 88 0.22 5.92 14.86
C ASN A 88 0.61 5.22 16.19
N SER A 89 0.23 3.95 16.36
CA SER A 89 0.53 3.15 17.54
C SER A 89 1.84 2.37 17.41
N LYS A 90 2.30 1.78 18.52
CA LYS A 90 3.41 0.80 18.52
C LYS A 90 2.97 -0.60 18.11
N ALA A 91 1.69 -0.83 17.86
CA ALA A 91 1.16 -2.14 17.50
C ALA A 91 1.59 -2.57 16.08
N GLU A 92 1.36 -3.86 15.80
CA GLU A 92 1.52 -4.40 14.46
C GLU A 92 0.54 -3.72 13.48
N LYS A 93 1.05 -3.39 12.29
CA LYS A 93 0.32 -2.60 11.28
C LYS A 93 -0.56 -3.50 10.41
N ILE A 94 -1.36 -4.31 11.08
CA ILE A 94 -2.25 -5.32 10.50
C ILE A 94 -3.68 -5.09 10.99
N TYR A 95 -4.65 -5.62 10.25
CA TYR A 95 -6.03 -5.60 10.69
C TYR A 95 -6.25 -6.65 11.79
N SER A 96 -7.03 -6.30 12.80
CA SER A 96 -7.55 -7.22 13.80
C SER A 96 -9.00 -6.88 14.08
N LYS A 97 -9.83 -7.90 14.29
CA LYS A 97 -11.25 -7.75 14.62
C LYS A 97 -11.46 -6.91 15.90
N ASN A 98 -10.51 -6.96 16.83
CA ASN A 98 -10.55 -6.17 18.08
C ASN A 98 -10.56 -4.65 17.83
N LEU A 99 -10.03 -4.19 16.68
CA LEU A 99 -10.06 -2.78 16.31
C LEU A 99 -11.49 -2.25 16.16
N LEU A 100 -12.44 -3.12 15.79
CA LEU A 100 -13.85 -2.73 15.65
C LEU A 100 -14.49 -2.42 17.00
N THR A 101 -14.11 -3.15 18.03
CA THR A 101 -14.61 -2.94 19.40
C THR A 101 -13.85 -1.82 20.10
N GLU A 102 -12.52 -1.77 19.95
CA GLU A 102 -11.67 -0.76 20.60
C GLU A 102 -11.96 0.65 20.09
N TYR A 103 -12.21 0.80 18.78
CA TYR A 103 -12.51 2.09 18.15
C TYR A 103 -13.96 2.21 17.72
N ALA A 104 -14.88 1.46 18.35
CA ALA A 104 -16.31 1.44 18.04
C ALA A 104 -16.91 2.85 17.99
N ASP A 105 -16.58 3.70 18.97
CA ASP A 105 -17.06 5.08 19.04
C ASP A 105 -16.66 5.95 17.86
N ARG A 106 -15.54 5.66 17.21
CA ARG A 106 -15.04 6.42 16.05
C ARG A 106 -15.64 5.96 14.73
N ILE A 107 -16.17 4.74 14.69
CA ILE A 107 -16.67 4.12 13.46
C ILE A 107 -18.19 3.91 13.45
N LYS A 108 -18.87 4.10 14.60
CA LYS A 108 -20.31 3.87 14.76
C LYS A 108 -21.20 4.64 13.79
N GLU A 109 -20.81 5.87 13.44
CA GLU A 109 -21.56 6.73 12.50
C GLU A 109 -21.63 6.13 11.08
N TYR A 110 -20.66 5.28 10.73
CA TYR A 110 -20.61 4.61 9.43
C TYR A 110 -21.27 3.23 9.43
N GLY A 111 -21.86 2.83 10.56
CA GLY A 111 -22.68 1.63 10.66
C GLY A 111 -23.90 1.75 9.76
N LYS A 112 -24.31 0.63 9.16
CA LYS A 112 -25.59 0.55 8.48
C LYS A 112 -26.68 0.68 9.54
N VAL A 113 -27.59 1.63 9.35
CA VAL A 113 -28.82 1.69 10.11
C VAL A 113 -29.60 0.44 9.75
N VAL A 114 -29.82 -0.43 10.74
CA VAL A 114 -30.79 -1.53 10.60
C VAL A 114 -32.16 -0.85 10.57
N GLN A 115 -32.77 -0.80 9.38
CA GLN A 115 -34.19 -0.49 9.23
C GLN A 115 -35.01 -1.76 9.48
#